data_AF-A0A6L6EAA1-F1
#
_entry.id   AF-A0A6L6EAA1-F1
#
_cell.length_a   1.000
_cell.length_b   1.000
_cell.length_c   1.000
_cell.angle_alpha   90.00
_cell.angle_beta   90.00
_cell.angle_gamma   90.00
#
_symmetry.space_group_name_H-M   'P 1'
#
loop_
_entity.id
_entity.type
_entity.pdbx_description
1 polymer ?
#
loop_
_entity_poly.entity_id
_entity_poly.type
_entity_poly.pdbx_seq_one_letter_code
_entity_poly.pdbx_strand_id
1 'polypeptide(L)'
;VGIDALSGAIDIVPVSMLAVSAICYAIAPIVAGRTMPNVSGLSLSAVALAMVSVIYAPFAAFSLPADIMKGPETGGWISIVVLGAVSSAIAFVLFFELIKHVGPRRATLITYLNLLVASVLGIVFLNEPLTTGILIGLPLVVVGSYLAGRDRPPKVARRNRAT
;
A
#
# COMPACT_ATOMS: atom_id res chain seq x y z
N VAL A 1 -8.20 15.87 9.05
CA VAL A 1 -6.90 15.44 8.47
C VAL A 1 -6.52 16.18 7.19
N GLY A 2 -7.37 16.25 6.14
CA GLY A 2 -6.98 16.94 4.89
C GLY A 2 -7.17 18.47 4.86
N ILE A 3 -8.22 18.98 5.51
CA ILE A 3 -8.53 20.42 5.54
C ILE A 3 -7.65 21.17 6.55
N ASP A 4 -7.21 20.48 7.61
CA ASP A 4 -6.26 21.00 8.59
C ASP A 4 -4.89 21.31 7.96
N ALA A 5 -4.64 20.76 6.76
CA ALA A 5 -3.46 21.07 5.98
C ALA A 5 -3.50 22.47 5.35
N LEU A 6 -4.70 22.95 5.02
CA LEU A 6 -4.90 24.29 4.46
C LEU A 6 -5.03 25.36 5.55
N SER A 7 -5.37 24.99 6.80
CA SER A 7 -5.57 25.94 7.91
C SER A 7 -4.27 26.46 8.53
N GLY A 8 -3.11 26.09 7.99
CA GLY A 8 -1.79 26.62 8.41
C GLY A 8 -1.20 25.98 9.66
N ALA A 9 -1.82 24.91 10.19
CA ALA A 9 -1.39 24.22 11.41
C ALA A 9 -0.54 22.95 11.13
N ILE A 10 0.28 22.94 10.07
CA ILE A 10 1.17 21.80 9.79
C ILE A 10 2.64 22.20 9.80
N ASP A 11 3.42 21.42 10.52
CA ASP A 11 4.87 21.41 10.39
C ASP A 11 5.29 20.92 9.00
N ILE A 12 6.24 21.61 8.38
CA ILE A 12 6.74 21.30 7.03
C ILE A 12 7.46 19.94 6.96
N VAL A 13 7.98 19.47 8.09
CA VAL A 13 8.75 18.22 8.19
C VAL A 13 7.85 17.01 7.88
N PRO A 14 6.73 16.74 8.57
CA PRO A 14 5.79 15.67 8.20
C PRO A 14 5.34 15.72 6.75
N VAL A 15 5.05 16.92 6.22
CA VAL A 15 4.59 17.09 4.83
C VAL A 15 5.68 16.66 3.85
N SER A 16 6.93 17.05 4.09
CA SER A 16 8.07 16.65 3.26
C SER A 16 8.33 15.14 3.30
N MET A 17 8.23 14.51 4.49
CA MET A 17 8.39 13.06 4.65
C MET A 17 7.31 12.29 3.88
N LEU A 18 6.07 12.78 3.92
CA LEU A 18 4.94 12.18 3.21
C LEU A 18 5.11 12.30 1.68
N ALA A 19 5.58 13.45 1.20
CA ALA A 19 5.89 13.66 -0.21
C ALA A 19 7.01 12.72 -0.70
N VAL A 20 8.10 12.59 0.07
CA VAL A 20 9.19 11.65 -0.26
C VAL A 20 8.68 10.21 -0.29
N SER A 21 7.89 9.81 0.70
CA SER A 21 7.27 8.47 0.74
C SER A 21 6.41 8.19 -0.49
N ALA A 22 5.57 9.15 -0.90
CA ALA A 22 4.73 9.02 -2.08
C ALA A 22 5.54 8.85 -3.37
N ILE A 23 6.63 9.61 -3.52
CA ILE A 23 7.55 9.49 -4.66
C ILE A 23 8.22 8.11 -4.68
N CYS A 24 8.74 7.66 -3.53
CA CYS A 24 9.34 6.33 -3.40
C CYS A 24 8.34 5.22 -3.75
N TYR A 25 7.10 5.31 -3.24
CA TYR A 25 6.03 4.35 -3.52
C TYR A 25 5.65 4.29 -5.00
N ALA A 26 5.69 5.43 -5.71
CA ALA A 26 5.41 5.46 -7.15
C ALA A 26 6.56 4.87 -7.99
N ILE A 27 7.82 5.14 -7.61
CA ILE A 27 9.01 4.71 -8.38
C ILE A 27 9.31 3.22 -8.16
N ALA A 28 9.21 2.72 -6.93
CA ALA A 28 9.59 1.37 -6.57
C ALA A 28 8.99 0.26 -7.47
N PRO A 29 7.66 0.20 -7.71
CA PRO A 29 7.07 -0.83 -8.57
C PRO A 29 7.46 -0.68 -10.05
N ILE A 30 7.74 0.55 -10.53
CA ILE A 30 8.20 0.79 -11.90
C ILE A 30 9.61 0.23 -12.10
N VAL A 31 10.50 0.50 -11.15
CA VAL A 31 11.89 0.00 -11.18
C VAL A 31 11.91 -1.53 -11.04
N ALA A 32 11.13 -2.07 -10.10
CA ALA A 32 10.97 -3.52 -9.94
C ALA A 32 10.48 -4.20 -11.23
N GLY A 33 9.45 -3.66 -11.87
CA GLY A 33 8.88 -4.20 -13.11
C GLY A 33 9.83 -4.10 -14.32
N ARG A 34 10.73 -3.10 -14.36
CA ARG A 34 11.69 -2.94 -15.46
C ARG A 34 12.96 -3.77 -15.29
N THR A 35 13.44 -3.91 -14.05
CA THR A 35 14.76 -4.49 -13.77
C THR A 35 14.68 -6.00 -13.52
N MET A 36 13.52 -6.49 -13.06
CA MET A 36 13.33 -7.90 -12.64
C MET A 36 12.09 -8.55 -13.27
N PRO A 37 11.91 -8.51 -14.61
CA PRO A 37 10.69 -9.00 -15.26
C PRO A 37 10.47 -10.52 -15.11
N ASN A 38 11.51 -11.30 -14.81
CA ASN A 38 11.46 -12.76 -14.72
C ASN A 38 11.47 -13.31 -13.28
N VAL A 39 11.48 -12.44 -12.26
CA VAL A 39 11.47 -12.87 -10.85
C VAL A 39 10.03 -12.99 -10.37
N SER A 40 9.72 -14.07 -9.65
CA SER A 40 8.40 -14.23 -9.06
C SER A 40 8.13 -13.08 -8.08
N GLY A 41 6.98 -12.41 -8.19
CA GLY A 41 6.67 -11.28 -7.32
C GLY A 41 6.63 -11.67 -5.83
N LEU A 42 6.32 -12.93 -5.52
CA LEU A 42 6.37 -13.46 -4.16
C LEU A 42 7.80 -13.45 -3.60
N SER A 43 8.78 -13.90 -4.38
CA SER A 43 10.19 -13.86 -4.00
C SER A 43 10.69 -12.43 -3.83
N LEU A 44 10.27 -11.52 -4.71
CA LEU A 44 10.65 -10.12 -4.63
C LEU A 44 10.10 -9.46 -3.35
N SER A 45 8.82 -9.65 -3.05
CA SER A 45 8.21 -9.12 -1.82
C SER A 45 8.82 -9.72 -0.56
N ALA A 46 9.13 -11.03 -0.56
CA ALA A 46 9.76 -11.70 0.58
C ALA A 46 11.15 -11.13 0.88
N VAL A 47 12.00 -10.97 -0.14
CA VAL A 47 13.34 -10.39 0.03
C VAL A 47 13.27 -8.92 0.43
N ALA A 48 12.34 -8.15 -0.15
CA ALA A 48 12.13 -6.75 0.21
C ALA A 48 11.72 -6.62 1.70
N LEU A 49 10.77 -7.42 2.17
CA LEU A 49 10.36 -7.43 3.57
C LEU A 49 11.51 -7.88 4.50
N ALA A 50 12.31 -8.86 4.10
CA ALA A 50 13.47 -9.29 4.86
C ALA A 50 14.52 -8.16 4.98
N MET A 51 14.81 -7.45 3.89
CA MET A 51 15.71 -6.30 3.92
C MET A 51 15.16 -5.17 4.79
N VAL A 52 13.87 -4.85 4.69
CA VAL A 52 13.23 -3.84 5.55
C VAL A 52 13.36 -4.24 7.02
N SER A 53 13.11 -5.51 7.35
CA SER A 53 13.25 -6.04 8.72
C SER A 53 14.68 -5.87 9.25
N VAL A 54 15.70 -6.23 8.46
CA VAL A 54 17.11 -6.09 8.86
C VAL A 54 17.51 -4.62 9.01
N ILE A 55 17.07 -3.75 8.10
CA ILE A 55 17.37 -2.31 8.16
C ILE A 55 16.71 -1.66 9.38
N TYR A 56 15.46 -2.03 9.69
CA TYR A 56 14.72 -1.45 10.82
C TYR A 56 15.10 -2.03 12.17
N ALA A 57 15.62 -3.27 12.24
CA ALA A 57 16.04 -3.91 13.49
C ALA A 57 16.95 -3.05 14.39
N PRO A 58 18.04 -2.42 13.88
CA PRO A 58 18.88 -1.56 14.70
C PRO A 58 18.14 -0.29 15.16
N PHE A 59 17.36 0.35 14.29
CA PHE A 59 16.59 1.54 14.67
C PHE A 59 15.57 1.21 15.76
N ALA A 60 14.85 0.11 15.61
CA ALA A 60 13.94 -0.39 16.64
C ALA A 60 14.69 -0.56 17.97
N ALA A 61 15.85 -1.23 17.99
CA ALA A 61 16.62 -1.44 19.21
C ALA A 61 17.00 -0.13 19.94
N PHE A 62 17.24 0.98 19.23
CA PHE A 62 17.67 2.25 19.83
C PHE A 62 16.54 3.27 20.05
N SER A 63 15.42 3.17 19.34
CA SER A 63 14.32 4.14 19.41
C SER A 63 13.07 3.59 20.08
N LEU A 64 13.18 2.48 20.83
CA LEU A 64 12.04 1.82 21.45
C LEU A 64 11.46 2.69 22.59
N PRO A 65 10.15 3.01 22.57
CA PRO A 65 9.49 3.66 23.70
C PRO A 65 9.62 2.82 24.98
N ALA A 66 9.74 3.48 26.14
CA ALA A 66 9.96 2.84 27.44
C ALA A 66 8.89 1.79 27.80
N ASP A 67 7.67 1.91 27.26
CA ASP A 67 6.58 0.95 27.45
C ASP A 67 6.80 -0.39 26.73
N ILE A 68 7.45 -0.38 25.56
CA ILE A 68 7.77 -1.59 24.79
C ILE A 68 9.02 -2.28 25.36
N MET A 69 9.92 -1.50 25.97
CA MET A 69 11.16 -1.97 26.58
C MET A 69 10.93 -2.90 27.79
N LYS A 70 9.73 -2.88 28.40
CA LYS A 70 9.31 -3.81 29.46
C LYS A 70 8.98 -5.22 28.94
N GLY A 71 8.99 -5.42 27.63
CA GLY A 71 8.57 -6.65 26.96
C GLY A 71 7.12 -6.53 26.52
N PRO A 72 6.79 -6.74 25.23
CA PRO A 72 5.41 -6.77 24.78
C PRO A 72 4.65 -7.86 25.55
N GLU A 73 3.45 -7.53 26.05
CA GLU A 73 2.53 -8.54 26.60
C GLU A 73 2.31 -9.65 25.56
N THR A 74 1.98 -10.87 26.01
CA THR A 74 1.73 -12.02 25.13
C THR A 74 0.73 -11.71 24.02
N GLY A 75 -0.26 -10.84 24.29
CA GLY A 75 -1.20 -10.33 23.29
C GLY A 75 -0.53 -9.55 22.15
N GLY A 76 0.47 -8.72 22.44
CA GLY A 76 1.22 -7.96 21.43
C GLY A 76 2.00 -8.86 20.48
N TRP A 77 2.61 -9.92 20.99
CA TRP A 77 3.28 -10.93 20.16
C TRP A 77 2.30 -11.65 19.24
N ILE A 78 1.13 -12.04 19.75
CA ILE A 78 0.08 -12.68 18.96
C ILE A 78 -0.40 -11.74 17.85
N SER A 79 -0.65 -10.46 18.14
CA SER A 79 -1.05 -9.46 17.14
C SER A 79 -0.02 -9.31 16.03
N ILE A 80 1.28 -9.28 16.35
CA ILE A 80 2.36 -9.20 15.36
C ILE A 80 2.37 -10.44 14.48
N VAL A 81 2.25 -11.64 15.07
CA VAL A 81 2.23 -12.90 14.33
C VAL A 81 1.01 -12.98 13.41
N VAL A 82 -0.17 -12.60 13.89
CA VAL A 82 -1.40 -12.57 13.09
C VAL A 82 -1.26 -11.57 11.93
N LEU A 83 -0.75 -10.36 12.19
CA LEU A 83 -0.52 -9.35 11.16
C LEU A 83 0.48 -9.83 10.09
N GLY A 84 1.59 -10.44 10.51
CA GLY A 84 2.59 -10.96 9.57
C GLY A 84 2.09 -12.16 8.77
N ALA A 85 1.56 -13.18 9.44
CA ALA A 85 1.16 -14.42 8.80
C ALA A 85 -0.15 -14.26 8.01
N VAL A 86 -1.20 -13.76 8.64
CA VAL A 86 -2.53 -13.68 8.03
C VAL A 86 -2.62 -12.52 7.06
N SER A 87 -2.23 -11.31 7.50
CA SER A 87 -2.41 -10.13 6.65
C SER A 87 -1.34 -10.00 5.55
N SER A 88 -0.13 -10.56 5.73
CA SER A 88 0.95 -10.41 4.74
C SER A 88 1.24 -11.70 3.98
N ALA A 89 1.61 -12.80 4.67
CA ALA A 89 2.04 -14.02 4.01
C ALA A 89 0.90 -14.68 3.21
N ILE A 90 -0.26 -14.92 3.84
CA ILE A 90 -1.43 -15.52 3.16
C ILE A 90 -1.94 -14.58 2.06
N ALA A 91 -2.05 -13.28 2.35
CA ALA A 91 -2.52 -12.30 1.39
C ALA A 91 -1.64 -12.24 0.13
N PHE A 92 -0.31 -12.29 0.26
CA PHE A 92 0.59 -12.31 -0.90
C PHE A 92 0.45 -13.59 -1.72
N VAL A 93 0.35 -14.76 -1.09
CA VAL A 93 0.14 -16.02 -1.80
C VAL A 93 -1.16 -15.94 -2.62
N LEU A 94 -2.26 -15.55 -1.99
CA LEU A 94 -3.56 -15.39 -2.65
C LEU A 94 -3.52 -14.31 -3.75
N PHE A 95 -2.83 -13.21 -3.53
CA PHE A 95 -2.70 -12.13 -4.52
C PHE A 95 -1.97 -12.61 -5.77
N PHE A 96 -0.84 -13.33 -5.62
CA PHE A 96 -0.12 -13.88 -6.76
C PHE A 96 -0.87 -15.01 -7.46
N GLU A 97 -1.60 -15.83 -6.72
CA GLU A 97 -2.49 -16.84 -7.30
C GLU A 97 -3.63 -16.21 -8.10
N LEU A 98 -4.23 -15.14 -7.58
CA LEU A 98 -5.26 -14.39 -8.29
C LEU A 98 -4.72 -13.72 -9.56
N ILE A 99 -3.49 -13.20 -9.54
CA ILE A 99 -2.84 -12.66 -10.75
C ILE A 99 -2.74 -13.74 -11.83
N LYS A 100 -2.45 -15.00 -11.47
CA LYS A 100 -2.38 -16.11 -12.42
C LYS A 100 -3.74 -16.43 -13.04
N HIS A 101 -4.82 -16.33 -12.26
CA HIS A 101 -6.18 -16.66 -12.74
C HIS A 101 -6.89 -15.54 -13.49
N VAL A 102 -6.79 -14.30 -13.00
CA VAL A 102 -7.59 -13.15 -13.48
C VAL A 102 -6.74 -12.14 -14.26
N GLY A 103 -5.43 -12.31 -14.25
CA GLY A 103 -4.46 -11.46 -14.93
C GLY A 103 -4.08 -10.20 -14.14
N PRO A 104 -2.88 -9.63 -14.37
CA PRO A 104 -2.35 -8.49 -13.63
C PRO A 104 -3.25 -7.25 -13.66
N ARG A 105 -4.03 -7.10 -14.74
CA ARG A 105 -4.91 -5.94 -14.95
C ARG A 105 -6.10 -5.90 -13.99
N ARG A 106 -6.69 -7.06 -13.67
CA ARG A 106 -7.79 -7.09 -12.69
C ARG A 106 -7.27 -7.10 -11.25
N ALA A 107 -6.04 -7.56 -11.04
CA ALA A 107 -5.40 -7.54 -9.73
C ALA A 107 -5.22 -6.12 -9.16
N THR A 108 -5.02 -5.10 -10.00
CA THR A 108 -4.95 -3.70 -9.55
C THR A 108 -6.26 -3.18 -8.96
N LEU A 109 -7.41 -3.80 -9.29
CA LEU A 109 -8.70 -3.44 -8.68
C LEU A 109 -8.72 -3.75 -7.18
N ILE A 110 -7.94 -4.73 -6.71
CA ILE A 110 -7.86 -5.08 -5.29
C ILE A 110 -7.32 -3.92 -4.46
N THR A 111 -6.36 -3.16 -4.97
CA THR A 111 -5.79 -2.03 -4.23
C THR A 111 -6.86 -0.97 -3.94
N TYR A 112 -7.77 -0.74 -4.88
CA TYR A 112 -8.89 0.19 -4.68
C TYR A 112 -9.94 -0.37 -3.74
N LEU A 113 -10.25 -1.66 -3.87
CA LEU A 113 -11.19 -2.37 -2.99
C LEU A 113 -10.67 -2.39 -1.55
N ASN A 114 -9.36 -2.57 -1.35
CA ASN A 114 -8.70 -2.51 -0.05
C ASN A 114 -8.93 -1.17 0.64
N LEU A 115 -8.85 -0.04 -0.09
CA LEU A 115 -9.08 1.29 0.48
C LEU A 115 -10.53 1.47 0.95
N LEU A 116 -11.49 0.93 0.19
CA LEU A 116 -12.91 0.96 0.55
C LEU A 116 -13.20 0.06 1.77
N VAL A 117 -12.71 -1.17 1.77
CA VAL A 117 -12.88 -2.13 2.88
C VAL A 117 -12.21 -1.61 4.15
N ALA A 118 -10.99 -1.08 4.07
CA ALA A 118 -10.29 -0.50 5.20
C ALA A 118 -11.09 0.66 5.82
N SER A 119 -11.65 1.55 4.99
CA SER A 119 -12.46 2.67 5.46
C SER A 119 -13.74 2.20 6.16
N VAL A 120 -14.45 1.22 5.58
CA VAL A 120 -15.67 0.66 6.17
C VAL A 120 -15.37 -0.03 7.50
N LEU A 121 -14.30 -0.83 7.56
CA LEU A 121 -13.88 -1.49 8.79
C LEU A 121 -13.45 -0.47 9.86
N GLY A 122 -12.78 0.62 9.50
CA GLY A 122 -12.43 1.71 10.43
C GLY A 122 -13.67 2.37 11.05
N ILE A 123 -14.69 2.64 10.25
CA ILE A 123 -15.96 3.21 10.74
C ILE A 123 -16.69 2.22 11.66
N VAL A 124 -16.80 0.95 11.24
CA VAL A 124 -17.61 -0.06 11.93
C VAL A 124 -16.94 -0.60 13.19
N PHE A 125 -15.63 -0.88 13.14
CA PHE A 125 -14.90 -1.52 14.25
C PHE A 125 -14.17 -0.52 15.15
N LEU A 126 -13.63 0.57 14.59
CA LEU A 126 -12.89 1.58 15.36
C LEU A 126 -13.78 2.76 15.80
N ASN A 127 -15.07 2.77 15.44
CA ASN A 127 -16.00 3.88 15.70
C ASN A 127 -15.42 5.25 15.26
N GLU A 128 -14.65 5.27 14.18
CA GLU A 128 -14.09 6.54 13.70
C GLU A 128 -15.23 7.50 13.33
N PRO A 129 -15.18 8.77 13.78
CA PRO A 129 -16.23 9.73 13.51
C PRO A 129 -16.35 9.93 12.00
N LEU A 130 -17.58 9.85 11.49
CA LEU A 130 -17.90 10.11 10.09
C LEU A 130 -17.69 11.60 9.78
N THR A 131 -16.44 11.93 9.47
CA THR A 131 -16.09 13.29 9.06
C THR A 131 -16.58 13.55 7.64
N THR A 132 -16.89 14.81 7.34
CA THR A 132 -17.25 15.26 5.98
C THR A 132 -16.18 14.90 4.95
N GLY A 133 -14.92 14.79 5.38
CA GLY A 133 -13.80 14.35 4.56
C GLY A 133 -13.91 12.89 4.09
N ILE A 134 -14.39 11.97 4.94
CA ILE A 134 -14.65 10.57 4.54
C ILE A 134 -15.86 10.52 3.61
N LEU A 135 -16.92 11.27 3.93
CA LEU A 135 -18.16 11.29 3.15
C LEU A 135 -17.95 11.78 1.71
N ILE A 136 -17.03 12.73 1.49
CA ILE A 136 -16.68 13.24 0.16
C ILE A 136 -15.51 12.46 -0.45
N GLY A 137 -14.49 12.13 0.35
CA GLY A 137 -13.27 11.47 -0.10
C GLY A 137 -13.50 10.05 -0.59
N LEU A 138 -14.36 9.28 0.08
CA LEU A 138 -14.65 7.90 -0.28
C LEU A 138 -15.33 7.77 -1.66
N PRO A 139 -16.41 8.52 -1.99
CA PRO A 139 -16.94 8.52 -3.35
C PRO A 139 -15.96 9.10 -4.38
N LEU A 140 -15.16 10.12 -4.02
CA LEU A 140 -14.16 10.69 -4.95
C LEU A 140 -13.06 9.67 -5.30
N VAL A 141 -12.59 8.90 -4.32
CA VAL A 141 -11.64 7.79 -4.51
C VAL A 141 -12.26 6.71 -5.40
N VAL A 142 -13.51 6.32 -5.16
CA VAL A 142 -14.19 5.31 -5.98
C VAL A 142 -14.31 5.78 -7.43
N VAL A 143 -14.71 7.03 -7.65
CA VAL A 143 -14.82 7.63 -8.99
C VAL A 143 -13.44 7.75 -9.66
N GLY A 144 -12.43 8.26 -8.95
CA GLY A 144 -11.06 8.36 -9.45
C GLY A 144 -10.46 6.99 -9.80
N SER A 145 -10.72 5.97 -8.99
CA SER A 145 -10.30 4.59 -9.22
C SER A 145 -10.99 3.99 -10.45
N TYR A 146 -12.30 4.24 -10.62
CA TYR A 146 -13.04 3.83 -11.80
C TYR A 146 -12.49 4.48 -13.08
N LEU A 147 -12.15 5.77 -13.03
CA LEU A 147 -11.54 6.49 -14.15
C LEU A 147 -10.12 6.01 -14.48
N ALA A 148 -9.30 5.74 -13.46
CA ALA A 148 -7.95 5.21 -13.65
C ALA A 148 -7.95 3.77 -14.20
N GLY A 149 -8.99 3.00 -13.88
CA GLY A 149 -9.21 1.65 -14.40
C GLY A 149 -9.77 1.60 -15.83
N ARG A 150 -10.24 2.72 -16.40
CA ARG A 150 -10.77 2.76 -17.77
C ARG A 150 -9.64 2.77 -18.80
N ASP A 151 -9.76 1.90 -19.79
CA ASP A 151 -8.75 1.59 -20.80
C ASP A 151 -8.11 2.83 -21.45
N ARG A 152 -6.76 2.89 -21.47
CA ARG A 152 -6.06 3.55 -22.56
C ARG A 152 -6.08 2.58 -23.75
N PRO A 153 -6.75 2.89 -24.87
CA PRO A 153 -6.70 2.01 -26.04
C PRO A 153 -5.23 1.83 -26.45
N PRO A 154 -4.83 0.61 -26.84
CA PRO A 154 -3.46 0.38 -27.29
C PRO A 154 -3.15 1.37 -28.40
N LYS A 155 -2.11 2.19 -28.22
CA LYS A 155 -1.54 2.94 -29.34
C LYS A 155 -1.15 1.89 -30.37
N VAL A 156 -1.97 1.75 -31.40
CA VAL A 156 -1.68 0.96 -32.59
C VAL A 156 -0.35 1.48 -33.09
N ALA A 157 0.73 0.73 -32.84
CA ALA A 157 2.02 0.97 -33.45
C ALA A 157 1.76 0.91 -34.96
N ARG A 158 1.76 2.09 -35.58
CA ARG A 158 1.56 2.25 -37.02
C ARG A 158 2.73 1.52 -37.68
N ARG A 159 2.51 0.27 -38.06
CA ARG A 159 3.44 -0.56 -38.83
C ARG A 159 3.60 0.13 -40.18
N ASN A 160 4.68 0.87 -40.34
CA ASN A 160 5.10 1.38 -41.64
C ASN A 160 5.30 0.19 -42.57
N ARG A 161 4.38 0.01 -43.51
CA ARG A 161 4.68 -0.61 -44.80
C ARG A 161 5.53 0.41 -45.57
N ALA A 162 6.77 0.05 -45.85
CA ALA A 162 7.56 0.53 -46.97
C ALA A 162 8.24 -0.75 -47.52
N THR A 163 7.64 -1.32 -48.57
CA THR A 163 8.18 -1.42 -49.95
C THR A 163 9.27 -2.46 -50.04
#